data_AF-A0A2S7P9T9-F1
#
_entry.id   AF-A0A2S7P9T9-F1
#
_cell.length_a   1.000
_cell.length_b   1.000
_cell.length_c   1.000
_cell.angle_alpha   90.00
_cell.angle_beta   90.00
_cell.angle_gamma   90.00
#
_symmetry.space_group_name_H-M   'P 1'
#
loop_
_entity.id
_entity.type
_entity.pdbx_description
1 polymer ?
#
loop_
_entity_poly.entity_id
_entity_poly.type
_entity_poly.pdbx_seq_one_letter_code
_entity_poly.pdbx_strand_id
1 'polypeptide(L)'
;MTTMSNPQLQELAIRLIGAMVDNFKQSKFLVYSSLSRIIDETDFDSCLREAGLRHRTVREEVREAILNGGRKLFAVLAIMRDHPIHLLVKFLGVDHMAAGNFDSQLPFRSLDHLKRILGNEMLAAEFFQYQWSVTSPLFREDRSHREFDQETVLPFVKREKIGSGANGAVYKIIFHEDHHEFGFATRKEPVELACKEMGIDTSEEAFRAEE
;
A
#
# COMPACT_ATOMS: atom_id res chain seq x y z
N MET A 1 -16.20 1.22 27.87
CA MET A 1 -15.27 0.08 27.89
C MET A 1 -13.93 0.59 27.43
N THR A 2 -13.00 0.74 28.36
CA THR A 2 -11.65 1.25 28.12
C THR A 2 -10.89 0.19 27.34
N THR A 3 -10.65 0.42 26.04
CA THR A 3 -9.74 -0.41 25.27
C THR A 3 -8.39 -0.37 25.99
N MET A 4 -7.94 -1.52 26.51
CA MET A 4 -6.58 -1.65 26.99
C MET A 4 -5.68 -1.48 25.77
N SER A 5 -5.25 -0.23 25.60
CA SER A 5 -4.22 0.23 24.69
C SER A 5 -3.04 -0.73 24.76
N ASN A 6 -2.90 -1.57 23.74
CA ASN A 6 -1.85 -2.57 23.67
C ASN A 6 -0.54 -1.88 23.21
N PRO A 7 0.45 -1.69 24.11
CA PRO A 7 1.53 -0.74 23.87
C PRO A 7 2.44 -1.14 22.72
N GLN A 8 2.69 -2.44 22.49
CA GLN A 8 3.55 -2.89 21.39
C GLN A 8 2.88 -2.70 20.03
N LEU A 9 1.56 -2.93 19.94
CA LEU A 9 0.82 -2.68 18.70
C LEU A 9 0.75 -1.20 18.36
N GLN A 10 0.62 -0.35 19.39
CA GLN A 10 0.68 1.09 19.21
C GLN A 10 2.06 1.54 18.75
N GLU A 11 3.12 1.04 19.37
CA GLU A 11 4.49 1.34 18.96
C GLU A 11 4.75 0.90 17.51
N LEU A 12 4.30 -0.30 17.13
CA LEU A 12 4.36 -0.78 15.75
C LEU A 12 3.63 0.17 14.80
N ALA A 13 2.39 0.56 15.12
CA ALA A 13 1.60 1.47 14.30
C ALA A 13 2.28 2.84 14.16
N ILE A 14 2.82 3.39 15.25
CA ILE A 14 3.58 4.64 15.25
C ILE A 14 4.80 4.53 14.33
N ARG A 15 5.57 3.44 14.41
CA ARG A 15 6.72 3.20 13.53
C ARG A 15 6.31 3.10 12.06
N LEU A 16 5.23 2.37 11.75
CA LEU A 16 4.71 2.25 10.38
C LEU A 16 4.24 3.61 9.84
N ILE A 17 3.48 4.36 10.62
CA ILE A 17 3.00 5.70 10.24
C ILE A 17 4.18 6.68 10.10
N GLY A 18 5.15 6.63 11.01
CA GLY A 18 6.36 7.44 10.96
C GLY A 18 7.30 7.12 9.79
N ALA A 19 7.17 5.91 9.22
CA ALA A 19 7.88 5.51 8.01
C ALA A 19 7.17 5.90 6.70
N MET A 20 5.98 6.51 6.79
CA MET A 20 5.30 7.02 5.60
C MET A 20 5.92 8.34 5.15
N VAL A 21 5.99 8.52 3.84
CA VAL A 21 6.53 9.72 3.18
C VAL A 21 5.43 10.38 2.36
N ASP A 22 5.40 11.71 2.35
CA ASP A 22 4.50 12.48 1.51
C ASP A 22 4.98 12.50 0.06
N ASN A 23 4.07 12.28 -0.88
CA ASN A 23 4.33 12.51 -2.30
C ASN A 23 4.08 13.98 -2.67
N PHE A 24 4.30 14.34 -3.94
CA PHE A 24 4.10 15.70 -4.45
C PHE A 24 2.64 16.22 -4.32
N LYS A 25 1.66 15.33 -4.14
CA LYS A 25 0.24 15.66 -3.90
C LYS A 25 -0.12 15.66 -2.40
N GLN A 26 0.86 15.61 -1.49
CA GLN A 26 0.66 15.48 -0.05
C GLN A 26 -0.10 14.20 0.36
N SER A 27 -0.10 13.19 -0.52
CA SER A 27 -0.61 11.86 -0.20
C SER A 27 0.51 11.02 0.37
N LYS A 28 0.24 10.31 1.48
CA LYS A 28 1.22 9.48 2.18
C LYS A 28 1.30 8.09 1.59
N PHE A 29 2.52 7.60 1.43
CA PHE A 29 2.79 6.21 1.11
C PHE A 29 3.87 5.62 2.01
N LEU A 30 3.78 4.31 2.25
CA LEU A 30 4.73 3.57 3.05
C LEU A 30 5.90 3.10 2.19
N VAL A 31 7.12 3.39 2.65
CA VAL A 31 8.35 2.99 1.98
C VAL A 31 8.58 1.48 2.13
N TYR A 32 8.79 0.78 1.02
CA TYR A 32 8.90 -0.69 1.00
C TYR A 32 10.06 -1.24 1.86
N SER A 33 11.21 -0.59 1.81
CA SER A 33 12.39 -0.96 2.60
C SER A 33 12.10 -0.83 4.10
N SER A 34 11.44 0.25 4.50
CA SER A 34 11.04 0.53 5.88
C SER A 34 10.00 -0.46 6.38
N LEU A 35 9.01 -0.83 5.54
CA LEU A 35 8.03 -1.87 5.87
C LEU A 35 8.72 -3.20 6.21
N SER A 36 9.61 -3.64 5.33
CA SER A 36 10.35 -4.89 5.52
C SER A 36 11.18 -4.83 6.80
N ARG A 37 11.97 -3.76 6.96
CA ARG A 37 12.79 -3.55 8.15
C ARG A 37 11.98 -3.49 9.45
N ILE A 38 10.87 -2.75 9.49
CA ILE A 38 10.04 -2.63 10.70
C ILE A 38 9.47 -3.99 11.08
N ILE A 39 8.92 -4.74 10.13
CA ILE A 39 8.35 -6.06 10.40
C ILE A 39 9.46 -7.03 10.84
N ASP A 40 10.61 -7.01 10.18
CA ASP A 40 11.73 -7.92 10.47
C ASP A 40 12.47 -7.56 11.79
N GLU A 41 12.52 -6.29 12.20
CA GLU A 41 13.16 -5.81 13.43
C GLU A 41 12.27 -5.91 14.68
N THR A 42 10.94 -5.97 14.52
CA THR A 42 10.04 -6.01 15.68
C THR A 42 10.07 -7.35 16.40
N ASP A 43 9.77 -7.33 17.70
CA ASP A 43 9.29 -8.51 18.46
C ASP A 43 7.92 -8.93 17.91
N PHE A 44 7.91 -9.35 16.65
CA PHE A 44 6.75 -9.63 15.84
C PHE A 44 5.85 -10.68 16.51
N ASP A 45 6.48 -11.68 17.13
CA ASP A 45 5.80 -12.71 17.91
C ASP A 45 5.06 -12.14 19.13
N SER A 46 5.61 -11.11 19.78
CA SER A 46 4.94 -10.39 20.87
C SER A 46 3.72 -9.63 20.34
N CYS A 47 3.85 -8.94 19.21
CA CYS A 47 2.74 -8.23 18.56
C CYS A 47 1.60 -9.19 18.19
N LEU A 48 1.90 -10.35 17.59
CA LEU A 48 0.88 -11.34 17.24
C LEU A 48 0.20 -11.93 18.49
N ARG A 49 0.97 -12.22 19.55
CA ARG A 49 0.42 -12.73 20.81
C ARG A 49 -0.57 -11.75 21.42
N GLU A 50 -0.22 -10.48 21.47
CA GLU A 50 -1.05 -9.46 22.09
C GLU A 50 -2.21 -9.00 21.19
N ALA A 51 -2.09 -9.18 19.87
CA ALA A 51 -3.19 -9.06 18.93
C ALA A 51 -4.30 -10.10 19.15
N GLY A 52 -4.09 -11.11 20.01
CA GLY A 52 -5.09 -12.13 20.33
C GLY A 52 -4.83 -13.49 19.68
N LEU A 53 -3.73 -13.65 18.93
CA LEU A 53 -3.33 -14.94 18.35
C LEU A 53 -2.59 -15.79 19.39
N ARG A 54 -3.33 -16.26 20.40
CA ARG A 54 -2.78 -17.01 21.54
C ARG A 54 -2.40 -18.45 21.18
N HIS A 55 -3.09 -19.06 20.21
CA HIS A 55 -2.81 -20.43 19.81
C HIS A 55 -1.50 -20.49 19.02
N ARG A 56 -0.52 -21.24 19.53
CA ARG A 56 0.85 -21.29 18.97
C ARG A 56 0.83 -21.65 17.48
N THR A 57 0.14 -22.72 17.10
CA THR A 57 0.10 -23.18 15.69
C THR A 57 -0.43 -22.10 14.75
N VAL A 58 -1.53 -21.44 15.12
CA VAL A 58 -2.14 -20.38 14.29
C VAL A 58 -1.21 -19.17 14.20
N ARG A 59 -0.50 -18.85 15.29
CA ARG A 59 0.47 -17.75 15.27
C ARG A 59 1.65 -18.04 14.35
N GLU A 60 2.19 -19.25 14.36
CA GLU A 60 3.27 -19.62 13.43
C GLU A 60 2.80 -19.57 11.97
N GLU A 61 1.59 -20.08 11.68
CA GLU A 61 1.00 -20.00 10.34
C GLU A 61 0.81 -18.55 9.87
N VAL A 62 0.25 -17.69 10.72
CA VAL A 62 0.09 -16.25 10.43
C VAL A 62 1.45 -15.58 10.25
N ARG A 63 2.44 -15.96 11.06
CA ARG A 63 3.80 -15.41 10.96
C ARG A 63 4.44 -15.76 9.62
N GLU A 64 4.41 -17.02 9.24
CA GLU A 64 4.92 -17.47 7.94
C GLU A 64 4.17 -16.80 6.79
N ALA A 65 2.85 -16.69 6.88
CA ALA A 65 2.02 -16.00 5.91
C ALA A 65 2.47 -14.54 5.69
N ILE A 66 2.71 -13.79 6.77
CA ILE A 66 3.16 -12.40 6.68
C ILE A 66 4.55 -12.30 6.08
N LEU A 67 5.49 -13.15 6.52
CA LEU A 67 6.87 -13.15 6.02
C LEU A 67 6.96 -13.59 4.55
N ASN A 68 6.03 -14.42 4.08
CA ASN A 68 5.95 -14.93 2.70
C ASN A 68 5.05 -14.09 1.78
N GLY A 69 4.89 -12.80 2.07
CA GLY A 69 4.16 -11.87 1.19
C GLY A 69 2.81 -11.43 1.76
N GLY A 70 2.67 -11.32 3.08
CA GLY A 70 1.51 -10.67 3.73
C GLY A 70 1.89 -9.41 4.48
N ARG A 71 3.06 -8.80 4.17
CA ARG A 71 3.60 -7.64 4.89
C ARG A 71 2.72 -6.41 4.72
N LYS A 72 2.23 -6.15 3.50
CA LYS A 72 1.37 -5.00 3.23
C LYS A 72 0.00 -5.18 3.88
N LEU A 73 -0.59 -6.37 3.74
CA LEU A 73 -1.87 -6.70 4.38
C LEU A 73 -1.79 -6.51 5.91
N PHE A 74 -0.73 -7.05 6.53
CA PHE A 74 -0.45 -6.85 7.94
C PHE A 74 -0.30 -5.38 8.30
N ALA A 75 0.49 -4.62 7.53
CA ALA A 75 0.70 -3.21 7.80
C ALA A 75 -0.58 -2.38 7.74
N VAL A 76 -1.50 -2.66 6.80
CA VAL A 76 -2.82 -2.02 6.76
C VAL A 76 -3.58 -2.29 8.06
N LEU A 77 -3.68 -3.55 8.48
CA LEU A 77 -4.37 -3.90 9.74
C LEU A 77 -3.68 -3.33 10.99
N ALA A 78 -2.36 -3.18 10.95
CA ALA A 78 -1.59 -2.60 12.04
C ALA A 78 -1.78 -1.08 12.16
N ILE A 79 -1.98 -0.34 11.06
CA ILE A 79 -2.18 1.12 11.11
C ILE A 79 -3.64 1.54 11.34
N MET A 80 -4.58 0.63 11.09
CA MET A 80 -6.00 0.85 11.41
C MET A 80 -6.23 1.06 12.91
N ARG A 81 -7.34 1.73 13.24
CA ARG A 81 -7.79 1.88 14.63
C ARG A 81 -8.01 0.53 15.28
N ASP A 82 -7.66 0.46 16.56
CA ASP A 82 -7.74 -0.75 17.40
C ASP A 82 -6.87 -1.94 16.92
N HIS A 83 -6.06 -1.75 15.87
CA HIS A 83 -5.08 -2.71 15.36
C HIS A 83 -5.65 -4.14 15.21
N PRO A 84 -6.67 -4.37 14.36
CA PRO A 84 -7.40 -5.64 14.28
C PRO A 84 -6.61 -6.76 13.56
N ILE A 85 -5.35 -6.95 13.91
CA ILE A 85 -4.41 -7.93 13.35
C ILE A 85 -4.93 -9.36 13.47
N HIS A 86 -5.70 -9.68 14.52
CA HIS A 86 -6.34 -11.00 14.65
C HIS A 86 -7.23 -11.34 13.45
N LEU A 87 -7.75 -10.36 12.71
CA LEU A 87 -8.57 -10.60 11.53
C LEU A 87 -7.78 -11.17 10.35
N LEU A 88 -6.44 -11.18 10.39
CA LEU A 88 -5.62 -11.89 9.40
C LEU A 88 -6.05 -13.34 9.21
N VAL A 89 -6.47 -14.03 10.27
CA VAL A 89 -6.95 -15.41 10.18
C VAL A 89 -8.20 -15.54 9.30
N LYS A 90 -9.02 -14.48 9.18
CA LYS A 90 -10.17 -14.48 8.27
C LYS A 90 -9.72 -14.37 6.81
N PHE A 91 -8.67 -13.61 6.53
CA PHE A 91 -8.05 -13.58 5.21
C PHE A 91 -7.42 -14.95 4.87
N LEU A 92 -6.79 -15.62 5.85
CA LEU A 92 -6.28 -16.99 5.68
C LEU A 92 -7.38 -18.02 5.38
N GLY A 93 -8.52 -17.91 6.09
CA GLY A 93 -9.62 -18.87 5.98
C GLY A 93 -10.40 -18.78 4.66
N VAL A 94 -10.44 -17.61 4.03
CA VAL A 94 -11.12 -17.40 2.74
C VAL A 94 -10.32 -17.98 1.56
N ASP A 95 -8.99 -18.06 1.68
CA ASP A 95 -8.08 -18.45 0.58
C ASP A 95 -7.59 -19.91 0.67
N HIS A 96 -8.31 -20.76 1.42
CA HIS A 96 -8.04 -22.20 1.58
C HIS A 96 -6.59 -22.57 1.94
N MET A 97 -5.89 -21.75 2.75
CA MET A 97 -4.50 -22.00 3.15
C MET A 97 -3.55 -22.30 1.97
N ALA A 98 -3.87 -21.80 0.77
CA ALA A 98 -2.88 -21.83 -0.30
C ALA A 98 -1.70 -20.97 0.17
N ALA A 99 -0.48 -21.45 -0.05
CA ALA A 99 0.78 -20.75 0.20
C ALA A 99 0.95 -19.51 -0.72
N GLY A 100 -0.10 -18.72 -0.85
CA GLY A 100 -0.22 -17.57 -1.73
C GLY A 100 0.35 -16.32 -1.07
N ASN A 101 0.87 -15.45 -1.93
CA ASN A 101 1.31 -14.11 -1.58
C ASN A 101 0.06 -13.27 -1.25
N PHE A 102 -0.28 -13.07 0.03
CA PHE A 102 -1.50 -12.34 0.45
C PHE A 102 -1.56 -10.92 -0.10
N ASP A 103 -0.42 -10.27 -0.23
CA ASP A 103 -0.30 -8.93 -0.79
C ASP A 103 -0.70 -8.91 -2.27
N SER A 104 -0.82 -10.06 -2.96
CA SER A 104 -1.35 -10.14 -4.33
C SER A 104 -2.86 -9.87 -4.43
N GLN A 105 -3.60 -10.02 -3.33
CA GLN A 105 -5.02 -9.64 -3.29
C GLN A 105 -5.22 -8.11 -3.18
N LEU A 106 -4.15 -7.39 -2.83
CA LEU A 106 -4.19 -5.94 -2.72
C LEU A 106 -3.92 -5.27 -4.09
N PRO A 107 -4.57 -4.13 -4.37
CA PRO A 107 -5.64 -3.51 -3.59
C PRO A 107 -6.99 -4.20 -3.81
N PHE A 108 -7.81 -4.28 -2.75
CA PHE A 108 -9.21 -4.69 -2.87
C PHE A 108 -10.00 -3.58 -3.55
N ARG A 109 -10.68 -3.91 -4.65
CA ARG A 109 -11.51 -2.97 -5.42
C ARG A 109 -12.96 -2.86 -4.94
N SER A 110 -13.38 -3.75 -4.04
CA SER A 110 -14.77 -3.83 -3.56
C SER A 110 -14.81 -3.70 -2.05
N LEU A 111 -15.44 -2.61 -1.59
CA LEU A 111 -15.73 -2.41 -0.17
C LEU A 111 -16.61 -3.54 0.38
N ASP A 112 -17.61 -4.02 -0.37
CA ASP A 112 -18.48 -5.11 0.06
C ASP A 112 -17.75 -6.45 0.22
N HIS A 113 -16.69 -6.67 -0.56
CA HIS A 113 -15.81 -7.82 -0.33
C HIS A 113 -15.08 -7.70 1.02
N LEU A 114 -14.49 -6.55 1.32
CA LEU A 114 -13.86 -6.29 2.62
C LEU A 114 -14.86 -6.39 3.78
N LYS A 115 -16.09 -5.88 3.61
CA LYS A 115 -17.16 -6.00 4.62
C LYS A 115 -17.44 -7.46 4.97
N ARG A 116 -17.47 -8.35 3.98
CA ARG A 116 -17.66 -9.80 4.19
C ARG A 116 -16.50 -10.44 4.94
N ILE A 117 -15.26 -10.08 4.61
CA ILE A 117 -14.07 -10.64 5.27
C ILE A 117 -13.96 -10.13 6.72
N LEU A 118 -14.02 -8.81 6.91
CA LEU A 118 -13.81 -8.18 8.21
C LEU A 118 -15.03 -8.33 9.12
N GLY A 119 -16.23 -8.42 8.55
CA GLY A 119 -17.51 -8.54 9.26
C GLY A 119 -17.96 -7.23 9.91
N ASN A 120 -17.35 -6.10 9.54
CA ASN A 120 -17.65 -4.79 10.10
C ASN A 120 -17.45 -3.71 9.02
N GLU A 121 -18.46 -2.87 8.83
CA GLU A 121 -18.46 -1.83 7.80
C GLU A 121 -17.44 -0.71 8.06
N MET A 122 -17.28 -0.28 9.31
CA MET A 122 -16.29 0.76 9.66
C MET A 122 -14.87 0.26 9.43
N LEU A 123 -14.56 -0.98 9.87
CA LEU A 123 -13.25 -1.57 9.62
C LEU A 123 -12.98 -1.76 8.12
N ALA A 124 -14.00 -2.15 7.34
CA ALA A 124 -13.86 -2.28 5.90
C ALA A 124 -13.58 -0.94 5.21
N ALA A 125 -14.27 0.13 5.61
CA ALA A 125 -14.04 1.47 5.07
C ALA A 125 -12.65 1.98 5.42
N GLU A 126 -12.22 1.78 6.67
CA GLU A 126 -10.90 2.18 7.14
C GLU A 126 -9.78 1.39 6.44
N PHE A 127 -9.93 0.08 6.30
CA PHE A 127 -9.01 -0.76 5.53
C PHE A 127 -8.93 -0.28 4.07
N PHE A 128 -10.10 -0.05 3.44
CA PHE A 128 -10.19 0.38 2.05
C PHE A 128 -9.52 1.74 1.81
N GLN A 129 -9.50 2.62 2.81
CA GLN A 129 -8.78 3.88 2.75
C GLN A 129 -7.26 3.69 2.91
N TYR A 130 -6.83 2.92 3.92
CA TYR A 130 -5.41 2.79 4.26
C TYR A 130 -4.62 1.91 3.30
N GLN A 131 -5.26 0.97 2.59
CA GLN A 131 -4.55 0.10 1.64
C GLN A 131 -3.75 0.92 0.63
N TRP A 132 -4.29 2.03 0.14
CA TRP A 132 -3.66 2.85 -0.91
C TRP A 132 -2.33 3.47 -0.48
N SER A 133 -2.19 3.79 0.81
CA SER A 133 -0.91 4.26 1.38
C SER A 133 0.14 3.14 1.45
N VAL A 134 -0.29 1.89 1.63
CA VAL A 134 0.62 0.74 1.83
C VAL A 134 0.93 0.01 0.52
N THR A 135 0.04 0.12 -0.47
CA THR A 135 0.15 -0.56 -1.77
C THR A 135 0.84 0.28 -2.83
N SER A 136 1.57 1.32 -2.45
CA SER A 136 2.34 2.13 -3.39
C SER A 136 3.26 1.24 -4.26
N PRO A 137 3.24 1.40 -5.59
CA PRO A 137 3.92 0.50 -6.51
C PRO A 137 5.45 0.56 -6.41
N LEU A 138 6.07 -0.59 -6.67
CA LEU A 138 7.53 -0.74 -6.85
C LEU A 138 7.81 -0.90 -8.35
N PHE A 139 8.56 0.01 -8.94
CA PHE A 139 8.86 0.01 -10.37
C PHE A 139 10.15 -0.78 -10.65
N ARG A 140 10.10 -1.59 -11.70
CA ARG A 140 11.18 -2.49 -12.09
C ARG A 140 11.43 -2.36 -13.58
N GLU A 141 12.64 -2.65 -14.02
CA GLU A 141 12.99 -2.68 -15.44
C GLU A 141 12.52 -3.99 -16.11
N ASP A 142 11.23 -4.31 -15.99
CA ASP A 142 10.63 -5.54 -16.52
C ASP A 142 9.88 -5.32 -17.85
N ARG A 143 9.91 -4.09 -18.39
CA ARG A 143 9.15 -3.63 -19.57
C ARG A 143 7.66 -3.96 -19.51
N SER A 144 7.13 -4.28 -18.33
CA SER A 144 5.72 -4.61 -18.16
C SER A 144 4.88 -3.36 -18.28
N HIS A 145 3.84 -3.42 -19.11
CA HIS A 145 2.77 -2.42 -19.07
C HIS A 145 1.93 -2.69 -17.81
N ARG A 146 1.75 -1.65 -16.99
CA ARG A 146 0.96 -1.71 -15.77
C ARG A 146 -0.09 -0.63 -15.79
N GLU A 147 -1.30 -1.02 -15.41
CA GLU A 147 -2.41 -0.10 -15.18
C GLU A 147 -2.59 0.02 -13.67
N PHE A 148 -2.75 1.26 -13.21
CA PHE A 148 -2.96 1.58 -11.80
C PHE A 148 -4.35 2.16 -11.62
N ASP A 149 -4.95 1.85 -10.46
CA ASP A 149 -6.20 2.50 -10.05
C ASP A 149 -5.95 4.00 -9.84
N GLN A 150 -6.98 4.83 -10.04
CA GLN A 150 -6.92 6.27 -9.77
C GLN A 150 -6.57 6.59 -8.32
N GLU A 151 -6.95 5.70 -7.40
CA GLU A 151 -6.70 5.83 -5.96
C GLU A 151 -5.26 5.46 -5.58
N THR A 152 -4.50 4.87 -6.51
CA THR A 152 -3.11 4.46 -6.27
C THR A 152 -2.24 5.66 -5.93
N VAL A 153 -1.64 5.63 -4.75
CA VAL A 153 -0.65 6.64 -4.34
C VAL A 153 0.67 6.34 -5.05
N LEU A 154 0.97 7.09 -6.11
CA LEU A 154 2.25 6.98 -6.81
C LEU A 154 3.37 7.64 -5.98
N PRO A 155 4.55 7.00 -5.87
CA PRO A 155 5.65 7.48 -5.02
C PRO A 155 6.52 8.53 -5.76
N PHE A 156 5.85 9.52 -6.34
CA PHE A 156 6.49 10.70 -6.95
C PHE A 156 6.74 11.75 -5.87
N VAL A 157 7.99 12.03 -5.54
CA VAL A 157 8.33 13.01 -4.49
C VAL A 157 8.35 14.45 -5.01
N LYS A 158 8.64 14.64 -6.30
CA LYS A 158 8.58 15.95 -6.97
C LYS A 158 7.93 15.81 -8.34
N ARG A 159 7.22 16.87 -8.76
CA ARG A 159 6.67 17.01 -10.12
C ARG A 159 6.81 18.45 -10.58
N GLU A 160 7.35 18.64 -11.78
CA GLU A 160 7.60 19.95 -12.38
C GLU A 160 7.19 19.91 -13.85
N LYS A 161 6.38 20.88 -14.31
CA LYS A 161 5.95 20.94 -15.71
C LYS A 161 7.13 21.38 -16.57
N ILE A 162 7.46 20.60 -17.60
CA ILE A 162 8.56 20.91 -18.54
C ILE A 162 8.07 21.29 -19.93
N GLY A 163 6.81 20.99 -20.27
CA GLY A 163 6.23 21.37 -21.55
C GLY A 163 4.76 21.02 -21.66
N SER A 164 4.13 21.51 -22.73
CA SER A 164 2.78 21.12 -23.14
C SER A 164 2.64 21.27 -24.65
N GLY A 165 1.73 20.48 -25.24
CA GLY A 165 1.34 20.57 -26.64
C GLY A 165 -0.07 20.05 -26.84
N ALA A 166 -0.46 19.86 -28.11
CA ALA A 166 -1.81 19.38 -28.47
C ALA A 166 -2.20 18.06 -27.79
N ASN A 167 -1.21 17.20 -27.50
CA ASN A 167 -1.42 15.88 -26.93
C ASN A 167 -1.24 15.84 -25.39
N GLY A 168 -1.41 16.97 -24.71
CA GLY A 168 -1.33 17.09 -23.26
C GLY A 168 -0.05 17.75 -22.73
N ALA A 169 0.27 17.49 -21.46
CA ALA A 169 1.37 18.12 -20.75
C ALA A 169 2.43 17.10 -20.34
N VAL A 170 3.70 17.53 -20.35
CA VAL A 170 4.83 16.71 -19.95
C VAL A 170 5.45 17.31 -18.70
N TYR A 171 5.76 16.43 -17.74
CA TYR A 171 6.32 16.76 -16.45
C TYR A 171 7.61 16.01 -16.23
N LYS A 172 8.59 16.66 -15.63
CA LYS A 172 9.70 16.01 -14.96
C LYS A 172 9.23 15.57 -13.57
N ILE A 173 9.36 14.28 -13.28
CA ILE A 173 9.05 13.72 -11.97
C ILE A 173 10.32 13.17 -11.32
N ILE A 174 10.40 13.29 -10.00
CA ILE A 174 11.43 12.62 -9.21
C ILE A 174 10.74 11.48 -8.45
N PHE A 175 11.30 10.29 -8.59
CA PHE A 175 10.78 9.07 -8.01
C PHE A 175 11.44 8.80 -6.64
N HIS A 176 10.70 8.25 -5.68
CA HIS A 176 11.29 7.85 -4.40
C HIS A 176 12.28 6.69 -4.58
N GLU A 177 13.49 6.81 -4.04
CA GLU A 177 14.61 5.88 -4.26
C GLU A 177 14.29 4.41 -3.89
N ASP A 178 13.50 4.22 -2.84
CA ASP A 178 13.08 2.89 -2.37
C ASP A 178 11.87 2.28 -3.09
N HIS A 179 11.31 2.98 -4.08
CA HIS A 179 10.21 2.48 -4.89
C HIS A 179 10.61 2.16 -6.33
N HIS A 180 11.91 2.06 -6.62
CA HIS A 180 12.38 1.57 -7.91
C HIS A 180 13.59 0.64 -7.81
N GLU A 181 13.72 -0.21 -8.81
CA GLU A 181 14.89 -1.08 -9.05
C GLU A 181 15.48 -0.77 -10.44
N PHE A 182 15.58 0.52 -10.79
CA PHE A 182 16.16 0.96 -12.06
C PHE A 182 17.69 0.94 -12.02
N GLY A 183 18.31 0.37 -13.05
CA GLY A 183 19.76 0.39 -13.25
C GLY A 183 20.57 -0.65 -12.45
N PHE A 184 21.80 -0.90 -12.91
CA PHE A 184 22.75 -1.84 -12.30
C PHE A 184 23.51 -1.27 -11.09
N ALA A 185 23.32 0.01 -10.78
CA ALA A 185 24.10 0.71 -9.77
C ALA A 185 23.52 0.47 -8.38
N THR A 186 24.37 0.03 -7.47
CA THR A 186 24.13 -0.21 -6.04
C THR A 186 23.69 1.01 -5.22
N ARG A 187 23.35 2.13 -5.87
CA ARG A 187 23.00 3.39 -5.21
C ARG A 187 21.52 3.70 -5.37
N LYS A 188 20.88 3.89 -4.22
CA LYS A 188 19.57 4.52 -4.05
C LYS A 188 19.69 6.02 -4.37
N GLU A 189 19.87 6.35 -5.64
CA GLU A 189 19.85 7.74 -6.09
C GLU A 189 18.44 8.07 -6.61
N PRO A 190 17.93 9.30 -6.40
CA PRO A 190 16.66 9.72 -6.95
C PRO A 190 16.67 9.61 -8.48
N VAL A 191 15.68 8.92 -9.04
CA VAL A 191 15.54 8.79 -10.50
C VAL A 191 14.60 9.85 -11.04
N GLU A 192 15.07 10.53 -12.09
CA GLU A 192 14.29 11.50 -12.84
C GLU A 192 13.61 10.82 -14.04
N LEU A 193 12.29 10.96 -14.16
CA LEU A 193 11.51 10.42 -15.27
C LEU A 193 10.67 11.50 -15.95
N ALA A 194 10.29 11.26 -17.19
CA ALA A 194 9.27 12.04 -17.88
C ALA A 194 7.89 11.40 -17.65
N CYS A 195 6.95 12.19 -17.14
CA CYS A 195 5.55 11.81 -16.98
C CYS A 195 4.72 12.62 -17.97
N LYS A 196 4.05 11.92 -18.90
CA LYS A 196 3.12 12.53 -19.85
C LYS A 196 1.70 12.38 -19.33
N GLU A 197 1.05 13.50 -19.10
CA GLU A 197 -0.38 13.56 -18.84
C GLU A 197 -1.09 13.82 -20.16
N MET A 198 -1.88 12.85 -20.60
CA MET A 198 -2.68 12.96 -21.82
C MET A 198 -3.84 13.91 -21.54
N GLY A 199 -4.02 14.92 -22.37
CA GLY A 199 -5.24 15.72 -22.34
C GLY A 199 -6.40 14.80 -22.69
N ILE A 200 -7.30 14.56 -21.74
CA ILE A 200 -8.60 13.99 -22.08
C ILE A 200 -9.34 15.13 -22.74
N ASP A 201 -9.62 14.98 -24.04
CA ASP A 201 -10.50 15.90 -24.74
C ASP A 201 -11.91 15.65 -24.18
N THR A 202 -12.25 16.27 -23.06
CA THR A 202 -13.58 16.19 -22.44
C THR A 202 -14.59 17.08 -23.15
N SER A 203 -14.29 17.50 -24.38
CA SER A 203 -15.16 18.36 -25.15
C SER A 203 -16.32 17.54 -25.75
N GLU A 204 -17.41 17.44 -24.98
CA GLU A 204 -18.75 17.51 -25.58
C GLU A 204 -18.90 18.76 -26.49
N GLU A 205 -18.00 19.74 -26.34
CA GLU A 205 -17.88 20.93 -27.20
C GLU A 205 -17.28 20.68 -28.59
N ALA A 206 -16.50 19.60 -28.82
CA ALA A 206 -15.97 19.32 -30.16
C ALA A 206 -17.04 18.82 -31.14
N PHE A 207 -18.14 18.25 -30.62
CA PHE A 207 -19.25 17.74 -31.45
C PHE A 207 -20.29 18.81 -31.82
N ARG A 208 -20.25 20.01 -31.21
CA ARG A 208 -21.22 21.10 -31.48
C ARG A 208 -20.69 22.22 -32.37
N ALA A 209 -19.45 22.13 -32.82
CA ALA A 209 -18.84 23.10 -33.72
C ALA A 209 -18.95 22.71 -35.22
N GLU A 210 -19.64 21.61 -35.53
CA GLU A 210 -19.86 21.12 -36.91
C GLU A 210 -21.34 21.07 -37.35
N GLU A 211 -22.25 21.79 -36.70
CA GLU A 211 -23.60 22.10 -37.21
C GLU A 211 -23.81 23.61 -37.40
#